data_AF-A0A7V4P8C9-F1
#
_entry.id   AF-A0A7V4P8C9-F1
#
_cell.length_a   1.000
_cell.length_b   1.000
_cell.length_c   1.000
_cell.angle_alpha   90.00
_cell.angle_beta   90.00
_cell.angle_gamma   90.00
#
_symmetry.space_group_name_H-M   'P 1'
#
loop_
_entity.id
_entity.type
_entity.pdbx_description
1 polymer ?
#
loop_
_entity_poly.entity_id
_entity_poly.type
_entity_poly.pdbx_seq_one_letter_code
_entity_poly.pdbx_strand_id
1 'polypeptide(L)'
;MKRHRLASSRATTRALAQQPALFGEIRQPTTNYLLIPGVSSESRDYIPIGFLRPNVIASNLVNVVPGATLYHFGVLSSAMHMAWVRQVCGRLESRFRYSNQIVYNNFPWPPAPRRAAVERVAEAAQAVLDARQECGDGRHGYLPVRRGQAAASLADLYDPLVMPLPLVKAHAALNRAVDRCYRRPAFHSDRERVEFLFALYEAIVRSRGG
;
A
#
# COMPACT_ATOMS: atom_id res chain seq x y z
N MET A 1 -1.58 -26.93 20.02
CA MET A 1 -2.64 -25.98 19.62
C MET A 1 -4.01 -26.22 20.28
N LYS A 2 -4.59 -27.44 20.23
CA LYS A 2 -5.92 -27.73 20.82
C LYS A 2 -6.06 -27.35 22.30
N ARG A 3 -5.14 -27.81 23.16
CA ARG A 3 -5.13 -27.47 24.61
C ARG A 3 -5.09 -25.96 24.87
N HIS A 4 -4.21 -25.25 24.15
CA HIS A 4 -4.12 -23.78 24.24
C HIS A 4 -5.44 -23.09 23.85
N ARG A 5 -6.12 -23.58 22.79
CA ARG A 5 -7.42 -23.04 22.37
C ARG A 5 -8.53 -23.29 23.40
N LEU A 6 -8.59 -24.48 23.99
CA LEU A 6 -9.58 -24.82 25.04
C LEU A 6 -9.42 -23.99 26.31
N ALA A 7 -8.18 -23.63 26.66
CA ALA A 7 -7.88 -22.81 27.84
C ALA A 7 -8.20 -21.30 27.65
N SER A 8 -8.61 -20.86 26.45
CA SER A 8 -8.89 -19.45 26.18
C SER A 8 -10.19 -18.97 26.82
N SER A 9 -10.20 -17.76 27.36
CA SER A 9 -11.41 -17.09 27.86
C SER A 9 -12.39 -16.70 26.75
N ARG A 10 -11.92 -16.54 25.51
CA ARG A 10 -12.75 -16.19 24.34
C ARG A 10 -13.48 -17.41 23.78
N ALA A 11 -14.81 -17.38 23.78
CA ALA A 11 -15.66 -18.50 23.36
C ALA A 11 -15.37 -18.99 21.92
N THR A 12 -15.16 -18.08 20.98
CA THR A 12 -14.84 -18.44 19.59
C THR A 12 -13.47 -19.13 19.47
N THR A 13 -12.48 -18.76 20.29
CA THR A 13 -11.18 -19.44 20.34
C THR A 13 -11.32 -20.87 20.86
N ARG A 14 -12.20 -21.10 21.85
CA ARG A 14 -12.51 -22.47 22.34
C ARG A 14 -13.22 -23.31 21.27
N ALA A 15 -14.18 -22.74 20.54
CA ALA A 15 -14.85 -23.44 19.44
C ALA A 15 -13.85 -23.92 18.36
N LEU A 16 -12.86 -23.09 18.03
CA LEU A 16 -11.77 -23.43 17.12
C LEU A 16 -10.85 -24.57 17.61
N ALA A 17 -11.01 -25.07 18.84
CA ALA A 17 -10.31 -26.27 19.32
C ALA A 17 -10.79 -27.56 18.62
N GLN A 18 -11.98 -27.55 18.00
CA GLN A 18 -12.48 -28.67 17.19
C GLN A 18 -11.67 -28.85 15.89
N GLN A 19 -11.14 -27.74 15.34
CA GLN A 19 -10.29 -27.73 14.14
C GLN A 19 -8.93 -27.08 14.47
N PRO A 20 -8.11 -27.69 15.34
CA PRO A 20 -6.95 -27.05 15.93
C PRO A 20 -5.81 -26.78 14.94
N ALA A 21 -5.83 -27.44 13.78
CA ALA A 21 -4.86 -27.27 12.70
C ALA A 21 -5.22 -26.14 11.72
N LEU A 22 -6.47 -25.67 11.71
CA LEU A 22 -6.90 -24.58 10.83
C LEU A 22 -6.66 -23.21 11.48
N PHE A 23 -6.38 -22.19 10.67
CA PHE A 23 -6.36 -20.81 11.11
C PHE A 23 -7.76 -20.40 11.62
N GLY A 24 -7.80 -19.62 12.70
CA GLY A 24 -9.06 -19.14 13.28
C GLY A 24 -9.75 -18.08 12.44
N GLU A 25 -8.99 -17.38 11.60
CA GLU A 25 -9.48 -16.33 10.72
C GLU A 25 -8.82 -16.52 9.35
N ILE A 26 -9.56 -17.14 8.43
CA ILE A 26 -9.10 -17.33 7.05
C ILE A 26 -9.47 -16.08 6.27
N ARG A 27 -8.52 -15.14 6.16
CA ARG A 27 -8.70 -13.86 5.46
C ARG A 27 -7.99 -13.80 4.10
N GLN A 28 -7.46 -14.93 3.64
CA GLN A 28 -6.73 -15.02 2.38
C GLN A 28 -7.68 -14.82 1.19
N PRO A 29 -7.40 -13.87 0.27
CA PRO A 29 -8.19 -13.73 -0.95
C PRO A 29 -8.04 -14.92 -1.91
N THR A 30 -9.08 -15.17 -2.70
CA THR A 30 -9.06 -16.16 -3.79
C THR A 30 -8.53 -15.61 -5.12
N THR A 31 -8.33 -14.29 -5.21
CA THR A 31 -7.80 -13.60 -6.39
C THR A 31 -6.43 -13.00 -6.10
N ASN A 32 -5.76 -12.50 -7.14
CA ASN A 32 -4.62 -11.61 -6.95
C ASN A 32 -5.02 -10.43 -6.04
N TYR A 33 -4.07 -9.97 -5.24
CA TYR A 33 -4.29 -8.91 -4.27
C TYR A 33 -3.08 -8.01 -4.15
N LEU A 34 -3.30 -6.77 -3.71
CA LEU A 34 -2.24 -5.84 -3.36
C LEU A 34 -1.91 -6.00 -1.88
N LEU A 35 -0.63 -6.24 -1.57
CA LEU A 35 -0.11 -6.32 -0.21
C LEU A 35 0.45 -4.97 0.22
N ILE A 36 0.11 -4.55 1.43
CA ILE A 36 0.65 -3.36 2.09
C ILE A 36 1.28 -3.78 3.43
N PRO A 37 2.60 -3.61 3.63
CA PRO A 37 3.24 -3.92 4.92
C PRO A 37 2.59 -3.16 6.08
N GLY A 38 2.31 -3.86 7.18
CA GLY A 38 1.76 -3.25 8.39
C GLY A 38 2.79 -2.44 9.17
N VAL A 39 4.08 -2.77 9.06
CA VAL A 39 5.19 -1.99 9.62
C VAL A 39 6.26 -1.77 8.54
N SER A 40 6.74 -0.54 8.38
CA SER A 40 7.84 -0.20 7.47
C SER A 40 8.71 0.91 8.07
N SER A 41 10.00 0.92 7.69
CA SER A 41 10.91 2.01 8.03
C SER A 41 10.33 3.36 7.61
N GLU A 42 10.46 4.33 8.51
CA GLU A 42 10.10 5.73 8.34
C GLU A 42 11.07 6.48 7.42
N SER A 43 12.28 5.96 7.22
CA SER A 43 13.29 6.56 6.34
C SER A 43 12.95 6.45 4.85
N ARG A 44 12.03 5.56 4.48
CA ARG A 44 11.66 5.35 3.08
C ARG A 44 10.68 6.43 2.60
N ASP A 45 10.93 6.94 1.41
CA ASP A 45 10.02 7.89 0.76
C ASP A 45 8.65 7.27 0.46
N TYR A 46 8.62 5.95 0.22
CA TYR A 46 7.40 5.19 -0.04
C TYR A 46 7.41 3.87 0.74
N ILE A 47 6.25 3.46 1.23
CA ILE A 47 6.06 2.09 1.74
C ILE A 47 6.12 1.14 0.53
N PRO A 48 7.03 0.14 0.49
CA PRO A 48 7.08 -0.81 -0.60
C PRO A 48 5.87 -1.76 -0.56
N ILE A 49 4.86 -1.45 -1.38
CA ILE A 49 3.68 -2.30 -1.60
C ILE A 49 3.84 -3.09 -2.90
N GLY A 50 3.11 -4.19 -3.07
CA GLY A 50 3.23 -5.01 -4.28
C GLY A 50 2.08 -5.99 -4.45
N PHE A 51 1.81 -6.37 -5.70
CA PHE A 51 0.81 -7.39 -5.99
C PHE A 51 1.35 -8.78 -5.64
N LEU A 52 0.46 -9.68 -5.23
CA LEU A 52 0.73 -11.08 -4.95
C LEU A 52 -0.39 -11.97 -5.47
N ARG A 53 -0.05 -13.24 -5.68
CA ARG A 53 -0.95 -14.30 -6.14
C ARG A 53 -1.69 -14.93 -4.95
N PRO A 54 -2.90 -15.47 -5.13
CA PRO A 54 -3.70 -16.03 -4.03
C PRO A 54 -3.06 -17.23 -3.31
N ASN A 55 -2.09 -17.90 -3.94
CA ASN A 55 -1.33 -18.99 -3.33
C ASN A 55 -0.22 -18.52 -2.37
N VAL A 56 0.09 -17.22 -2.33
CA VAL A 56 0.97 -16.63 -1.32
C VAL A 56 0.12 -16.24 -0.13
N ILE A 57 0.34 -16.86 1.03
CA ILE A 57 -0.50 -16.63 2.21
C ILE A 57 -0.06 -15.36 2.93
N ALA A 58 -0.96 -14.39 3.05
CA ALA A 58 -0.72 -13.16 3.78
C ALA A 58 -0.70 -13.41 5.30
N SER A 59 0.34 -12.94 5.99
CA SER A 59 0.41 -12.98 7.45
C SER A 59 -0.42 -11.84 8.09
N ASN A 60 -0.54 -11.85 9.41
CA ASN A 60 -1.17 -10.76 10.16
C ASN A 60 -0.36 -9.46 10.19
N LEU A 61 0.89 -9.47 9.71
CA LEU A 61 1.77 -8.29 9.67
C LEU A 61 1.60 -7.46 8.41
N VAL A 62 0.66 -7.83 7.54
CA VAL A 62 0.38 -7.13 6.29
C VAL A 62 -1.11 -6.87 6.15
N ASN A 63 -1.45 -5.83 5.41
CA ASN A 63 -2.81 -5.53 4.97
C ASN A 63 -2.96 -6.00 3.52
N VAL A 64 -4.19 -6.37 3.17
CA VAL A 64 -4.50 -6.97 1.87
C VAL A 64 -5.66 -6.19 1.22
N VAL A 65 -5.47 -5.79 -0.03
CA VAL A 65 -6.51 -5.16 -0.86
C VAL A 65 -6.85 -6.11 -2.01
N PRO A 66 -7.92 -6.91 -1.90
CA PRO A 66 -8.39 -7.77 -2.99
C PRO A 66 -8.96 -6.92 -4.14
N GLY A 67 -8.84 -7.41 -5.38
CA GLY A 67 -9.38 -6.69 -6.55
C GLY A 67 -8.69 -5.35 -6.85
N ALA A 68 -7.53 -5.09 -6.25
CA ALA A 68 -6.77 -3.88 -6.51
C ALA A 68 -6.35 -3.79 -7.97
N THR A 69 -6.50 -2.59 -8.55
CA THR A 69 -6.07 -2.27 -9.91
C THR A 69 -4.77 -1.47 -9.88
N LEU A 70 -4.15 -1.24 -11.04
CA LEU A 70 -2.97 -0.37 -11.16
C LEU A 70 -3.26 1.06 -10.67
N TYR A 71 -4.50 1.54 -10.79
CA TYR A 71 -4.90 2.82 -10.20
C TYR A 71 -4.75 2.81 -8.67
N HIS A 72 -5.22 1.76 -8.00
CA HIS A 72 -5.09 1.62 -6.55
C HIS A 72 -3.62 1.56 -6.13
N PHE A 73 -2.81 0.75 -6.82
CA PHE A 73 -1.36 0.70 -6.59
C PHE A 73 -0.72 2.08 -6.77
N GLY A 74 -1.07 2.79 -7.84
CA GLY A 74 -0.52 4.10 -8.16
C GLY A 74 -0.82 5.15 -7.11
N VAL A 75 -2.07 5.25 -6.66
CA VAL A 75 -2.44 6.20 -5.60
C VAL A 75 -1.76 5.83 -4.28
N LEU A 76 -1.78 4.56 -3.89
CA LEU A 76 -1.19 4.09 -2.62
C LEU A 76 0.35 4.14 -2.62
N SER A 77 0.98 4.19 -3.78
CA SER A 77 2.43 4.36 -3.95
C SER A 77 2.84 5.81 -4.25
N SER A 78 1.94 6.79 -4.08
CA SER A 78 2.23 8.19 -4.38
C SER A 78 2.70 8.97 -3.16
N ALA A 79 3.40 10.08 -3.41
CA ALA A 79 3.76 11.07 -2.40
C ALA A 79 2.52 11.65 -1.70
N MET A 80 1.38 11.75 -2.39
CA MET A 80 0.11 12.17 -1.78
C MET A 80 -0.35 11.22 -0.68
N HIS A 81 -0.34 9.91 -0.96
CA HIS A 81 -0.70 8.92 0.05
C HIS A 81 0.34 8.85 1.16
N MET A 82 1.62 8.98 0.83
CA MET A 82 2.69 9.00 1.83
C MET A 82 2.64 10.23 2.74
N ALA A 83 2.24 11.39 2.22
CA ALA A 83 2.00 12.59 3.02
C ALA A 83 0.89 12.35 4.07
N TRP A 84 -0.21 11.69 3.66
CA TRP A 84 -1.26 11.26 4.58
C TRP A 84 -0.75 10.25 5.62
N VAL A 85 -0.08 9.19 5.17
CA VAL A 85 0.51 8.15 6.03
C VAL A 85 1.38 8.80 7.10
N ARG A 86 2.32 9.66 6.72
CA ARG A 86 3.25 10.31 7.67
C ARG A 86 2.52 11.07 8.77
N GLN A 87 1.40 11.71 8.42
CA GLN A 87 0.63 12.57 9.31
C GLN A 87 -0.33 11.80 10.22
N VAL A 88 -0.99 10.75 9.72
CA VAL A 88 -2.12 10.11 10.42
C VAL A 88 -1.86 8.69 10.90
N CYS A 89 -0.86 7.98 10.35
CA CYS A 89 -0.67 6.58 10.72
C CYS A 89 -0.15 6.45 12.16
N GLY A 90 -0.48 5.33 12.80
CA GLY A 90 0.17 4.97 14.05
C GLY A 90 1.66 4.70 13.81
N ARG A 91 2.43 4.60 14.90
CA ARG A 91 3.87 4.28 14.82
C ARG A 91 4.24 3.11 15.73
N LEU A 92 5.29 2.39 15.35
CA LEU A 92 6.02 1.48 16.24
C LEU A 92 7.38 2.13 16.49
N GLU A 93 7.54 2.72 17.67
CA GLU A 93 8.56 3.75 17.90
C GLU A 93 8.40 4.86 16.85
N SER A 94 9.34 5.01 15.93
CA SER A 94 9.27 5.97 14.81
C SER A 94 8.77 5.35 13.50
N ARG A 95 8.76 4.01 13.39
CA ARG A 95 8.41 3.29 12.15
C ARG A 95 6.94 3.45 11.81
N PHE A 96 6.62 3.54 10.53
CA PHE A 96 5.23 3.57 10.08
C PHE A 96 4.50 2.30 10.51
N ARG A 97 3.31 2.45 11.10
CA ARG A 97 2.38 1.35 11.40
C ARG A 97 1.09 1.55 10.62
N TYR A 98 1.03 0.95 9.45
CA TYR A 98 -0.09 1.07 8.52
C TYR A 98 -1.29 0.24 9.00
N SER A 99 -2.48 0.85 9.02
CA SER A 99 -3.74 0.15 9.27
C SER A 99 -4.81 0.61 8.30
N ASN A 100 -5.70 -0.33 7.93
CA ASN A 100 -6.86 0.01 7.11
C ASN A 100 -7.80 0.99 7.83
N GLN A 101 -8.01 0.82 9.14
CA GLN A 101 -8.96 1.62 9.93
C GLN A 101 -8.54 3.08 10.08
N ILE A 102 -7.24 3.37 10.21
CA ILE A 102 -6.75 4.73 10.47
C ILE A 102 -6.31 5.40 9.17
N VAL A 103 -5.61 4.66 8.30
CA VAL A 103 -5.01 5.25 7.10
C VAL A 103 -5.91 5.08 5.89
N TYR A 104 -6.15 3.84 5.46
CA TYR A 104 -6.83 3.57 4.19
C TYR A 104 -8.28 4.07 4.16
N ASN A 105 -9.06 3.74 5.19
CA ASN A 105 -10.50 4.05 5.27
C ASN A 105 -10.76 5.56 5.38
N ASN A 106 -9.82 6.30 5.96
CA ASN A 106 -9.93 7.74 6.16
C ASN A 106 -9.14 8.53 5.11
N PHE A 107 -8.41 7.86 4.21
CA PHE A 107 -7.67 8.54 3.15
C PHE A 107 -8.65 9.25 2.21
N PRO A 108 -8.52 10.59 2.04
CA PRO A 108 -9.36 11.34 1.12
C PRO A 108 -8.95 11.02 -0.32
N TRP A 109 -9.57 9.99 -0.91
CA TRP A 109 -9.30 9.60 -2.29
C TRP A 109 -9.63 10.73 -3.28
N PRO A 110 -9.01 10.75 -4.48
CA PRO A 110 -9.29 11.77 -5.47
C PRO A 110 -10.80 11.84 -5.77
N PRO A 111 -11.43 13.03 -5.73
CA PRO A 111 -12.87 13.15 -5.91
C PRO A 111 -13.22 12.97 -7.40
N ALA A 112 -13.93 11.88 -7.72
CA ALA A 112 -14.45 11.58 -9.06
C ALA A 112 -13.44 11.82 -10.21
N PRO A 113 -12.27 11.13 -10.21
CA PRO A 113 -11.29 11.31 -11.27
C PRO A 113 -11.89 10.91 -12.62
N ARG A 114 -11.72 11.75 -13.64
CA ARG A 114 -12.10 11.41 -15.01
C ARG A 114 -11.39 10.12 -15.43
N ARG A 115 -12.04 9.31 -16.27
CA ARG A 115 -11.46 8.06 -16.80
C ARG A 115 -10.02 8.22 -17.32
N ALA A 116 -9.77 9.27 -18.11
CA ALA A 116 -8.42 9.57 -18.61
C ALA A 116 -7.39 9.87 -17.50
N ALA A 117 -7.81 10.38 -16.34
CA ALA A 117 -6.92 10.56 -15.20
C ALA A 117 -6.60 9.23 -14.51
N VAL A 118 -7.61 8.37 -14.36
CA VAL A 118 -7.45 7.00 -13.84
C VAL A 118 -6.48 6.20 -14.71
N GLU A 119 -6.64 6.26 -16.04
CA GLU A 119 -5.77 5.59 -17.01
C GLU A 119 -4.33 6.10 -16.92
N ARG A 120 -4.11 7.42 -16.89
CA ARG A 120 -2.76 8.00 -16.71
C ARG A 120 -2.07 7.57 -15.42
N VAL A 121 -2.83 7.46 -14.31
CA VAL A 121 -2.26 6.96 -13.05
C VAL A 121 -1.94 5.47 -13.17
N ALA A 122 -2.78 4.68 -13.84
CA ALA A 122 -2.51 3.26 -14.07
C ALA A 122 -1.27 3.03 -14.96
N GLU A 123 -1.09 3.83 -16.01
CA GLU A 123 0.11 3.80 -16.87
C GLU A 123 1.38 4.17 -16.08
N ALA A 124 1.33 5.24 -15.28
CA ALA A 124 2.46 5.64 -14.45
C ALA A 124 2.76 4.60 -13.36
N ALA A 125 1.73 3.95 -12.82
CA ALA A 125 1.86 2.83 -11.89
C ALA A 125 2.55 1.62 -12.54
N GLN A 126 2.18 1.30 -13.79
CA GLN A 126 2.84 0.24 -14.54
C GLN A 126 4.32 0.57 -14.76
N ALA A 127 4.64 1.82 -15.13
CA ALA A 127 6.03 2.25 -15.28
C ALA A 127 6.85 2.12 -13.99
N VAL A 128 6.25 2.29 -12.81
CA VAL A 128 6.92 2.00 -11.52
C VAL A 128 7.22 0.51 -11.38
N LEU A 129 6.26 -0.36 -11.71
CA LEU A 129 6.46 -1.81 -11.66
C LEU A 129 7.52 -2.28 -12.67
N ASP A 130 7.52 -1.72 -13.87
CA ASP A 130 8.50 -2.01 -14.92
C ASP A 130 9.89 -1.57 -14.47
N ALA A 131 10.03 -0.36 -13.91
CA ALA A 131 11.29 0.14 -13.35
C ALA A 131 11.80 -0.74 -12.20
N ARG A 132 10.92 -1.22 -11.30
CA ARG A 132 11.32 -2.18 -10.26
C ARG A 132 11.87 -3.47 -10.86
N GLN A 133 11.19 -4.00 -11.88
CA GLN A 133 11.62 -5.22 -12.56
C GLN A 133 12.97 -5.03 -13.25
N GLU A 134 13.18 -3.91 -13.94
CA GLU A 134 14.45 -3.56 -14.58
C GLU A 134 15.60 -3.46 -13.58
N CYS A 135 15.30 -2.99 -12.36
CA CYS A 135 16.24 -2.87 -11.25
C CYS A 135 16.43 -4.16 -10.44
N GLY A 136 15.82 -5.28 -10.86
CA GLY A 136 16.06 -6.60 -10.25
C GLY A 136 15.01 -7.08 -9.24
N ASP A 137 13.86 -6.40 -9.12
CA ASP A 137 12.69 -6.95 -8.41
C ASP A 137 12.10 -8.16 -9.17
N GLY A 138 11.35 -9.00 -8.46
CA GLY A 138 10.69 -10.20 -9.01
C GLY A 138 10.78 -11.41 -8.10
N ARG A 139 11.63 -11.36 -7.07
CA ARG A 139 11.90 -12.49 -6.17
C ARG A 139 10.66 -13.03 -5.44
N HIS A 140 9.62 -12.20 -5.27
CA HIS A 140 8.43 -12.52 -4.47
C HIS A 140 7.16 -12.80 -5.30
N GLY A 141 7.30 -13.02 -6.62
CA GLY A 141 6.34 -13.80 -7.41
C GLY A 141 5.47 -13.08 -8.45
N TYR A 142 4.90 -11.90 -8.17
CA TYR A 142 4.01 -11.24 -9.15
C TYR A 142 4.75 -10.71 -10.38
N LEU A 143 5.91 -10.07 -10.17
CA LEU A 143 6.79 -9.65 -11.24
C LEU A 143 7.68 -10.82 -11.69
N PRO A 144 7.91 -10.99 -13.00
CA PRO A 144 8.76 -12.07 -13.47
C PRO A 144 10.24 -11.75 -13.22
N VAL A 145 10.97 -12.72 -12.65
CA VAL A 145 12.42 -12.65 -12.48
C VAL A 145 13.10 -12.72 -13.84
N ARG A 146 13.86 -11.70 -14.21
CA ARG A 146 14.66 -11.71 -15.45
C ARG A 146 15.94 -12.52 -15.24
N ARG A 147 16.16 -13.51 -16.11
CA ARG A 147 17.39 -14.33 -16.05
C ARG A 147 18.62 -13.47 -16.32
N GLY A 148 19.67 -13.65 -15.52
CA GLY A 148 20.95 -12.96 -15.69
C GLY A 148 21.03 -11.56 -15.06
N GLN A 149 19.96 -11.05 -14.44
CA GLN A 149 20.01 -9.83 -13.65
C GLN A 149 20.27 -10.13 -12.16
N ALA A 150 21.04 -9.27 -11.49
CA ALA A 150 21.22 -9.35 -10.05
C ALA A 150 19.87 -9.09 -9.35
N ALA A 151 19.46 -10.01 -8.49
CA ALA A 151 18.21 -9.87 -7.75
C ALA A 151 18.36 -8.79 -6.66
N ALA A 152 17.45 -7.84 -6.64
CA ALA A 152 17.34 -6.82 -5.59
C ALA A 152 16.05 -7.07 -4.78
N SER A 153 16.09 -6.84 -3.48
CA SER A 153 14.88 -6.83 -2.67
C SER A 153 14.18 -5.48 -2.76
N LEU A 154 12.89 -5.43 -2.41
CA LEU A 154 12.18 -4.17 -2.25
C LEU A 154 12.82 -3.27 -1.17
N ALA A 155 13.54 -3.83 -0.21
CA ALA A 155 14.27 -3.03 0.77
C ALA A 155 15.46 -2.30 0.12
N ASP A 156 16.21 -2.97 -0.75
CA ASP A 156 17.34 -2.40 -1.49
C ASP A 156 16.86 -1.32 -2.47
N LEU A 157 15.77 -1.60 -3.20
CA LEU A 157 15.22 -0.69 -4.20
C LEU A 157 14.58 0.58 -3.61
N TYR A 158 14.17 0.54 -2.34
CA TYR A 158 13.52 1.66 -1.65
C TYR A 158 14.35 2.21 -0.48
N ASP A 159 15.65 1.93 -0.47
CA ASP A 159 16.57 2.66 0.41
C ASP A 159 16.72 4.09 -0.13
N PRO A 160 16.47 5.14 0.67
CA PRO A 160 16.49 6.53 0.22
C PRO A 160 17.87 6.99 -0.28
N LEU A 161 18.97 6.36 0.14
CA LEU A 161 20.32 6.74 -0.26
C LEU A 161 20.74 6.13 -1.60
N VAL A 162 20.17 4.98 -1.97
CA VAL A 162 20.59 4.19 -3.13
C VAL A 162 19.45 3.81 -4.07
N MET A 163 18.27 4.43 -3.91
CA MET A 163 17.12 4.22 -4.78
C MET A 163 17.51 4.44 -6.26
N PRO A 164 17.37 3.43 -7.14
CA PRO A 164 17.82 3.55 -8.52
C PRO A 164 17.13 4.68 -9.28
N LEU A 165 17.89 5.45 -10.06
CA LEU A 165 17.38 6.59 -10.82
C LEU A 165 16.15 6.29 -11.70
N PRO A 166 16.06 5.13 -12.40
CA PRO A 166 14.84 4.78 -13.14
C PRO A 166 13.60 4.73 -12.26
N LEU A 167 13.72 4.15 -11.06
CA LEU A 167 12.62 4.03 -10.11
C LEU A 167 12.25 5.40 -9.50
N VAL A 168 13.25 6.24 -9.17
CA VAL A 168 13.02 7.63 -8.73
C VAL A 168 12.21 8.41 -9.78
N LYS A 169 12.62 8.33 -11.06
CA LYS A 169 11.93 9.00 -12.17
C LYS A 169 10.50 8.50 -12.36
N ALA A 170 10.28 7.18 -12.24
CA ALA A 170 8.96 6.58 -12.34
C ALA A 170 8.02 7.07 -11.23
N HIS A 171 8.49 7.12 -9.98
CA HIS A 171 7.71 7.69 -8.87
C HIS A 171 7.42 9.18 -9.05
N ALA A 172 8.39 9.97 -9.53
CA ALA A 172 8.16 11.38 -9.80
C ALA A 172 7.06 11.58 -10.87
N ALA A 173 7.01 10.73 -11.89
CA ALA A 173 5.94 10.74 -12.90
C ALA A 173 4.59 10.32 -12.31
N LEU A 174 4.57 9.27 -11.49
CA LEU A 174 3.37 8.80 -10.78
C LEU A 174 2.81 9.89 -9.86
N ASN A 175 3.65 10.55 -9.08
CA ASN A 175 3.27 11.66 -8.21
C ASN A 175 2.58 12.77 -8.99
N ARG A 176 3.17 13.20 -10.12
CA ARG A 176 2.54 14.20 -10.99
C ARG A 176 1.19 13.74 -11.54
N ALA A 177 1.03 12.45 -11.86
CA ALA A 177 -0.23 11.91 -12.34
C ALA A 177 -1.31 11.92 -11.24
N VAL A 178 -0.95 11.51 -10.02
CA VAL A 178 -1.85 11.47 -8.86
C VAL A 178 -2.20 12.87 -8.36
N ASP A 179 -1.22 13.76 -8.23
CA ASP A 179 -1.43 15.16 -7.83
C ASP A 179 -2.47 15.85 -8.72
N ARG A 180 -2.40 15.61 -10.05
CA ARG A 180 -3.37 16.13 -11.02
C ARG A 180 -4.78 15.57 -10.88
N CYS A 181 -4.97 14.47 -10.14
CA CYS A 181 -6.30 13.96 -9.82
C CYS A 181 -6.97 14.76 -8.70
N TYR A 182 -6.20 15.48 -7.88
CA TYR A 182 -6.72 16.30 -6.78
C TYR A 182 -6.96 17.75 -7.22
N ARG A 183 -6.03 18.33 -7.97
CA ARG A 183 -6.19 19.70 -8.50
C ARG A 183 -5.22 19.97 -9.66
N ARG A 184 -5.44 21.08 -10.38
CA ARG A 184 -4.59 21.50 -11.50
C ARG A 184 -3.23 22.08 -11.07
N PRO A 185 -3.14 22.97 -10.06
CA PRO A 185 -1.84 23.46 -9.58
C PRO A 185 -1.01 22.33 -8.97
N ALA A 186 0.30 22.37 -9.19
CA ALA A 186 1.22 21.40 -8.62
C ALA A 186 1.23 21.48 -7.08
N PHE A 187 1.66 20.41 -6.44
CA PHE A 187 2.02 20.41 -5.02
C PHE A 187 3.54 20.48 -4.91
N HIS A 188 4.03 21.43 -4.12
CA HIS A 188 5.45 21.73 -3.97
C HIS A 188 6.06 21.07 -2.72
N SER A 189 5.23 20.61 -1.78
CA SER A 189 5.70 19.96 -0.56
C SER A 189 4.68 18.95 0.00
N ASP A 190 5.14 18.06 0.88
CA ASP A 190 4.25 17.17 1.65
C ASP A 190 3.31 17.96 2.56
N ARG A 191 3.76 19.09 3.12
CA ARG A 191 2.92 19.99 3.91
C ARG A 191 1.70 20.47 3.13
N GLU A 192 1.92 20.93 1.90
CA GLU A 192 0.84 21.40 1.03
C GLU A 192 -0.14 20.27 0.66
N ARG A 193 0.37 19.05 0.47
CA ARG A 193 -0.45 17.86 0.25
C ARG A 193 -1.32 17.55 1.48
N VAL A 194 -0.73 17.56 2.67
CA VAL A 194 -1.44 17.31 3.94
C VAL A 194 -2.52 18.34 4.19
N GLU A 195 -2.22 19.64 4.04
CA GLU A 195 -3.19 20.72 4.22
C GLU A 195 -4.40 20.55 3.28
N PHE A 196 -4.15 20.22 2.00
CA PHE A 196 -5.21 19.95 1.04
C PHE A 196 -6.03 18.70 1.40
N LEU A 197 -5.38 17.61 1.80
CA LEU A 197 -6.05 16.37 2.16
C LEU A 197 -6.94 16.54 3.40
N PHE A 198 -6.50 17.30 4.42
CA PHE A 198 -7.36 17.58 5.58
C PHE A 198 -8.60 18.39 5.22
N ALA A 199 -8.46 19.41 4.37
CA ALA A 199 -9.61 20.16 3.89
C ALA A 199 -10.59 19.26 3.10
N LEU A 200 -10.07 18.36 2.25
CA LEU A 200 -10.88 17.40 1.52
C LEU A 200 -11.55 16.37 2.46
N TYR A 201 -10.82 15.89 3.48
CA TYR A 201 -11.35 14.98 4.49
C TYR A 201 -12.53 15.62 5.24
N GLU A 202 -12.36 16.86 5.70
CA GLU A 202 -13.40 17.61 6.39
C GLU A 202 -14.67 17.74 5.54
N ALA A 203 -14.51 18.08 4.26
CA ALA A 203 -15.62 18.18 3.32
C ALA A 203 -16.35 16.83 3.12
N ILE A 204 -15.62 15.71 3.04
CA ILE A 204 -16.20 14.36 2.92
C ILE A 204 -16.94 13.95 4.19
N VAL A 205 -16.38 14.24 5.37
CA VAL A 205 -17.04 13.91 6.65
C VAL A 205 -18.31 14.74 6.81
N ARG A 206 -18.27 16.02 6.47
CA ARG A 206 -19.43 16.92 6.57
C ARG A 206 -20.58 16.52 5.64
N SER A 207 -20.26 16.00 4.44
CA SER A 207 -21.29 15.54 3.49
C SER A 207 -21.90 14.17 3.79
N ARG A 208 -21.26 13.35 4.64
CA ARG A 208 -21.80 12.06 5.10
C ARG A 208 -22.66 12.17 6.36
N GLY A 209 -22.56 13.29 7.08
CA GLY A 209 -23.26 13.53 8.34
C GLY A 209 -24.58 14.32 8.20
N GLY A 210 -25.04 14.59 6.97
CA GLY A 210 -26.35 15.18 6.68
C GLY A 210 -27.15 14.26 5.76
#